data_AF-C0EJD7-F1
#
_entry.id   AF-C0EJD7-F1
#
_cell.length_a   1.000
_cell.length_b   1.000
_cell.length_c   1.000
_cell.angle_alpha   90.00
_cell.angle_beta   90.00
_cell.angle_gamma   90.00
#
_symmetry.space_group_name_H-M   'P 1'
#
loop_
_entity.id
_entity.type
_entity.pdbx_description
1 polymer ?
#
loop_
_entity_poly.entity_id
_entity_poly.type
_entity_poly.pdbx_seq_one_letter_code
_entity_poly.pdbx_strand_id
1 'polypeptide(L)'
;MMRFDDLDKRLRQYETAYDFCVPQENFIVVRLDGRGFTRLTKEIWQFEAPFDIRFRDLMAHTVQHLMKCGFNVAYGYSESDEISLLLRRDDDTFKRKTRKIISVLAGEASAAFSVAHGQPAAFDARVCVLPNEKLVVDYFRWRHEDAHRNALNAHCYWMLRKKGESVSRATEAVSGLTRAQKHDLLFEHNINFNELPAWQKRGFSVYFQTTLKEGFNPQTGETAQAERQILHTDFELPLGDDYGAFVLERIG
;
A
#
# COMPACT_ATOMS: atom_id res chain seq x y z
N MET A 1 -30.45 39.66 -11.40
CA MET A 1 -29.74 38.58 -10.69
C MET A 1 -29.22 37.61 -11.75
N MET A 2 -27.92 37.30 -11.81
CA MET A 2 -27.44 36.27 -12.74
C MET A 2 -28.14 34.95 -12.42
N ARG A 3 -28.57 34.22 -13.44
CA ARG A 3 -29.22 32.92 -13.27
C ARG A 3 -28.17 31.88 -12.88
N PHE A 4 -28.59 30.82 -12.19
CA PHE A 4 -27.70 29.73 -11.76
C PHE A 4 -26.83 29.22 -12.91
N ASP A 5 -27.41 28.98 -14.09
CA ASP A 5 -26.68 28.46 -15.25
C ASP A 5 -25.57 29.40 -15.76
N ASP A 6 -25.78 30.72 -15.66
CA ASP A 6 -24.77 31.72 -16.05
C ASP A 6 -23.58 31.68 -15.08
N LEU A 7 -23.87 31.54 -13.78
CA LEU A 7 -22.85 31.42 -12.74
C LEU A 7 -22.12 30.07 -12.84
N ASP A 8 -22.83 28.97 -13.03
CA ASP A 8 -22.23 27.64 -13.16
C ASP A 8 -21.27 27.60 -14.34
N LYS A 9 -21.72 28.03 -15.53
CA LYS A 9 -20.87 28.06 -16.72
C LYS A 9 -19.64 28.95 -16.53
N ARG A 10 -19.81 30.12 -15.90
CA ARG A 10 -18.70 31.05 -15.64
C ARG A 10 -17.74 30.49 -14.60
N LEU A 11 -18.22 29.86 -13.54
CA LEU A 11 -17.39 29.49 -12.39
C LEU A 11 -16.75 28.11 -12.53
N ARG A 12 -17.40 27.17 -13.22
CA ARG A 12 -16.93 25.78 -13.38
C ARG A 12 -15.55 25.69 -14.02
N GLN A 13 -15.23 26.58 -14.96
CA GLN A 13 -13.91 26.63 -15.59
C GLN A 13 -12.77 26.88 -14.58
N TYR A 14 -13.02 27.62 -13.49
CA TYR A 14 -12.02 27.88 -12.45
C TYR A 14 -11.85 26.66 -11.53
N GLU A 15 -12.94 25.94 -11.22
CA GLU A 15 -12.87 24.69 -10.44
C GLU A 15 -12.11 23.60 -11.20
N THR A 16 -12.27 23.53 -12.53
CA THR A 16 -11.67 22.49 -13.38
C THR A 16 -10.40 22.95 -14.08
N ALA A 17 -9.83 24.11 -13.75
CA ALA A 17 -8.69 24.71 -14.47
C ALA A 17 -7.44 23.80 -14.50
N TYR A 18 -7.30 22.95 -13.47
CA TYR A 18 -6.19 22.00 -13.32
C TYR A 18 -6.66 20.53 -13.29
N ASP A 19 -7.86 20.23 -13.79
CA ASP A 19 -8.31 18.84 -13.91
C ASP A 19 -7.49 18.14 -15.00
N PHE A 20 -6.51 17.33 -14.58
CA PHE A 20 -5.83 16.38 -15.47
C PHE A 20 -6.55 15.03 -15.44
N CYS A 21 -6.93 14.54 -16.61
CA CYS A 21 -7.45 13.19 -16.81
C CYS A 21 -6.34 12.30 -17.37
N VAL A 22 -6.06 11.18 -16.71
CA VAL A 22 -5.03 10.26 -17.19
C VAL A 22 -5.52 9.55 -18.46
N PRO A 23 -4.75 9.55 -19.57
CA PRO A 23 -5.15 8.84 -20.79
C PRO A 23 -5.37 7.34 -20.56
N GLN A 24 -6.24 6.73 -21.35
CA GLN A 24 -6.68 5.34 -21.20
C GLN A 24 -5.55 4.33 -21.44
N GLU A 25 -4.57 4.71 -22.27
CA GLU A 25 -3.46 3.86 -22.66
C GLU A 25 -2.48 3.64 -21.51
N ASN A 26 -2.46 4.54 -20.52
CA ASN A 26 -1.55 4.53 -19.39
C ASN A 26 -2.15 3.78 -18.19
N PHE A 27 -1.25 3.15 -17.43
CA PHE A 27 -1.55 2.58 -16.12
C PHE A 27 -1.51 3.68 -15.05
N ILE A 28 -2.31 3.48 -14.00
CA ILE A 28 -2.39 4.37 -12.84
C ILE A 28 -1.97 3.57 -11.63
N VAL A 29 -0.89 3.99 -10.98
CA VAL A 29 -0.59 3.58 -9.61
C VAL A 29 -0.85 4.74 -8.67
N VAL A 30 -1.66 4.52 -7.63
CA VAL A 30 -1.92 5.50 -6.59
C VAL A 30 -1.15 5.10 -5.34
N ARG A 31 -0.27 5.98 -4.89
CA ARG A 31 0.50 5.77 -3.67
C ARG A 31 -0.05 6.65 -2.56
N LEU A 32 -0.40 6.03 -1.45
CA LEU A 32 -0.88 6.68 -0.23
C LEU A 32 0.17 6.53 0.86
N ASP A 33 0.38 7.56 1.67
CA ASP A 33 1.37 7.56 2.75
C ASP A 33 0.76 8.16 4.03
N GLY A 34 1.01 7.49 5.16
CA GLY A 34 0.50 7.89 6.46
C GLY A 34 1.10 9.20 6.96
N ARG A 35 0.27 10.25 7.05
CA ARG A 35 0.75 11.58 7.46
C ARG A 35 1.16 11.61 8.93
N GLY A 36 2.47 11.63 9.17
CA GLY A 36 3.04 11.75 10.51
C GLY A 36 2.99 10.45 11.30
N PHE A 37 2.87 9.30 10.63
CA PHE A 37 2.81 8.00 11.28
C PHE A 37 4.06 7.65 12.08
N THR A 38 5.23 8.19 11.74
CA THR A 38 6.41 8.06 12.62
C THR A 38 6.14 8.54 14.05
N ARG A 39 5.52 9.72 14.24
CA ARG A 39 5.15 10.22 15.57
C ARG A 39 3.98 9.45 16.16
N LEU A 40 2.94 9.23 15.34
CA LEU A 40 1.71 8.60 15.80
C LEU A 40 1.97 7.17 16.30
N THR A 41 2.66 6.35 15.52
CA THR A 41 2.96 4.95 15.89
C THR A 41 3.88 4.83 17.11
N LYS A 42 4.92 5.67 17.21
CA LYS A 42 5.96 5.52 18.24
C LYS A 42 5.64 6.23 19.55
N GLU A 43 5.06 7.43 19.49
CA GLU A 43 4.90 8.30 20.65
C GLU A 43 3.46 8.32 21.18
N ILE A 44 2.47 8.24 20.29
CA ILE A 44 1.06 8.46 20.64
C ILE A 44 0.34 7.12 20.83
N TRP A 45 0.43 6.22 19.84
CA TRP A 45 -0.20 4.91 19.84
C TRP A 45 0.67 3.83 20.50
N GLN A 46 1.97 4.09 20.62
CA GLN A 46 2.94 3.22 21.30
C GLN A 46 2.89 1.78 20.77
N PHE A 47 2.86 1.64 19.45
CA PHE A 47 3.05 0.36 18.78
C PHE A 47 4.47 -0.17 19.01
N GLU A 48 4.62 -1.49 18.96
CA GLU A 48 5.92 -2.13 19.05
C GLU A 48 6.81 -1.72 17.88
N ALA A 49 8.07 -1.41 18.19
CA ALA A 49 9.08 -1.15 17.19
C ALA A 49 10.09 -2.32 17.10
N PRO A 50 10.65 -2.61 15.91
CA PRO A 50 10.44 -1.91 14.64
C PRO A 50 9.10 -2.21 13.93
N PHE A 51 8.44 -3.31 14.28
CA PHE A 51 7.21 -3.77 13.62
C PHE A 51 6.19 -4.24 14.65
N ASP A 52 4.92 -3.87 14.46
CA ASP A 52 3.80 -4.27 15.30
C ASP A 52 2.74 -4.98 14.44
N ILE A 53 2.32 -6.17 14.88
CA ILE A 53 1.34 -6.98 14.16
C ILE A 53 -0.05 -6.32 14.10
N ARG A 54 -0.42 -5.54 15.12
CA ARG A 54 -1.70 -4.81 15.16
C ARG A 54 -1.70 -3.70 14.12
N PHE A 55 -0.58 -2.98 13.98
CA PHE A 55 -0.43 -1.96 12.95
C PHE A 55 -0.46 -2.56 11.54
N ARG A 56 0.23 -3.70 11.34
CA ARG A 56 0.13 -4.47 10.09
C ARG A 56 -1.31 -4.83 9.75
N ASP A 57 -2.06 -5.33 10.72
CA ASP A 57 -3.45 -5.74 10.51
C ASP A 57 -4.38 -4.56 10.20
N LEU A 58 -4.13 -3.38 10.81
CA LEU A 58 -4.82 -2.13 10.46
C LEU A 58 -4.52 -1.68 9.03
N MET A 59 -3.26 -1.76 8.61
CA MET A 59 -2.88 -1.46 7.23
C MET A 59 -3.51 -2.47 6.26
N ALA A 60 -3.48 -3.76 6.57
CA ALA A 60 -4.10 -4.80 5.76
C ALA A 60 -5.61 -4.61 5.60
N HIS A 61 -6.31 -4.31 6.70
CA HIS A 61 -7.72 -3.94 6.67
C HIS A 61 -7.98 -2.72 5.77
N THR A 62 -7.13 -1.70 5.86
CA THR A 62 -7.25 -0.48 5.06
C THR A 62 -7.06 -0.78 3.56
N VAL A 63 -6.04 -1.57 3.20
CA VAL A 63 -5.85 -2.01 1.80
C VAL A 63 -7.04 -2.82 1.32
N GLN A 64 -7.54 -3.77 2.13
CA GLN A 64 -8.71 -4.57 1.76
C GLN A 64 -9.96 -3.72 1.51
N HIS A 65 -10.16 -2.66 2.29
CA HIS A 65 -11.22 -1.68 2.06
C HIS A 65 -11.03 -0.95 0.73
N LEU A 66 -9.83 -0.44 0.47
CA LEU A 66 -9.50 0.28 -0.77
C LEU A 66 -9.70 -0.58 -2.02
N MET A 67 -9.43 -1.89 -1.94
CA MET A 67 -9.70 -2.85 -3.03
C MET A 67 -11.19 -2.98 -3.38
N LYS A 68 -12.10 -2.47 -2.54
CA LYS A 68 -13.56 -2.59 -2.68
C LYS A 68 -14.30 -1.25 -2.59
N CYS A 69 -13.60 -0.12 -2.55
CA CYS A 69 -14.20 1.21 -2.30
C CYS A 69 -14.84 1.88 -3.54
N GLY A 70 -15.12 1.09 -4.59
CA GLY A 70 -15.74 1.56 -5.83
C GLY A 70 -14.75 1.91 -6.96
N PHE A 71 -13.45 1.94 -6.69
CA PHE A 71 -12.41 1.91 -7.73
C PHE A 71 -12.14 0.47 -8.14
N ASN A 72 -11.87 0.24 -9.43
CA ASN A 72 -11.50 -1.07 -9.92
C ASN A 72 -9.99 -1.30 -9.72
N VAL A 73 -9.60 -1.81 -8.54
CA VAL A 73 -8.19 -2.02 -8.17
C VAL A 73 -7.75 -3.44 -8.52
N ALA A 74 -6.66 -3.56 -9.28
CA ALA A 74 -6.09 -4.84 -9.70
C ALA A 74 -5.21 -5.45 -8.60
N TYR A 75 -4.39 -4.61 -7.97
CA TYR A 75 -3.36 -5.03 -7.03
C TYR A 75 -3.09 -3.96 -5.98
N GLY A 76 -3.08 -4.34 -4.71
CA GLY A 76 -2.64 -3.49 -3.59
C GLY A 76 -1.36 -4.04 -2.98
N TYR A 77 -0.39 -3.17 -2.72
CA TYR A 77 0.85 -3.49 -2.02
C TYR A 77 1.04 -2.50 -0.86
N SER A 78 1.51 -2.96 0.29
CA SER A 78 1.78 -2.09 1.44
C SER A 78 3.06 -2.49 2.16
N GLU A 79 3.82 -1.47 2.53
CA GLU A 79 4.97 -1.55 3.45
C GLU A 79 4.94 -0.34 4.38
N SER A 80 5.31 -0.54 5.65
CA SER A 80 5.29 0.51 6.67
C SER A 80 3.89 1.16 6.71
N ASP A 81 3.84 2.45 6.45
CA ASP A 81 2.69 3.34 6.38
C ASP A 81 2.29 3.70 4.95
N GLU A 82 2.94 3.09 3.95
CA GLU A 82 2.69 3.31 2.52
C GLU A 82 1.74 2.22 1.97
N ILE A 83 0.83 2.63 1.08
CA ILE A 83 -0.03 1.76 0.28
C ILE A 83 0.11 2.16 -1.19
N SER A 84 0.42 1.21 -2.07
CA SER A 84 0.43 1.38 -3.51
C SER A 84 -0.69 0.56 -4.15
N LEU A 85 -1.59 1.22 -4.87
CA LEU A 85 -2.72 0.60 -5.56
C LEU A 85 -2.53 0.71 -7.07
N LEU A 86 -2.51 -0.42 -7.78
CA LEU A 86 -2.63 -0.47 -9.23
C LEU A 86 -4.11 -0.49 -9.59
N LEU A 87 -4.59 0.57 -10.25
CA LEU A 87 -5.92 0.55 -10.84
C LEU A 87 -5.90 -0.29 -12.11
N ARG A 88 -6.97 -1.05 -12.36
CA ARG A 88 -7.15 -1.77 -13.61
C ARG A 88 -7.14 -0.79 -14.77
N ARG A 89 -6.61 -1.24 -15.91
CA ARG A 89 -6.48 -0.39 -17.11
C ARG A 89 -7.82 0.12 -17.61
N ASP A 90 -8.88 -0.66 -17.41
CA ASP A 90 -10.27 -0.36 -17.77
C ASP A 90 -11.03 0.49 -16.72
N ASP A 91 -10.41 0.87 -15.60
CA ASP A 91 -11.04 1.75 -14.61
C ASP A 91 -11.23 3.17 -15.20
N ASP A 92 -12.48 3.57 -15.35
CA ASP A 92 -12.89 4.92 -15.76
C ASP A 92 -13.54 5.71 -14.59
N THR A 93 -13.26 5.29 -13.36
CA THR A 93 -13.84 5.90 -12.17
C THR A 93 -13.50 7.40 -12.12
N PHE A 94 -14.53 8.23 -11.96
CA PHE A 94 -14.44 9.70 -12.05
C PHE A 94 -13.78 10.23 -13.34
N LYS A 95 -13.88 9.52 -14.47
CA LYS A 95 -13.25 9.87 -15.75
C LYS A 95 -11.73 10.03 -15.63
N ARG A 96 -11.12 9.23 -14.74
CA ARG A 96 -9.66 9.19 -14.51
C ARG A 96 -9.06 10.54 -14.11
N LYS A 97 -9.87 11.41 -13.48
CA LYS A 97 -9.45 12.72 -12.97
C LYS A 97 -8.55 12.54 -11.75
N THR A 98 -7.29 12.96 -11.85
CA THR A 98 -6.30 12.78 -10.77
C THR A 98 -6.75 13.40 -9.45
N ARG A 99 -7.36 14.60 -9.48
CA ARG A 99 -7.90 15.26 -8.29
C ARG A 99 -8.92 14.39 -7.55
N LYS A 100 -9.81 13.70 -8.26
CA LYS A 100 -10.82 12.82 -7.66
C LYS A 100 -10.21 11.53 -7.16
N ILE A 101 -9.33 10.90 -7.96
CA ILE A 101 -8.58 9.70 -7.55
C ILE A 101 -7.83 9.96 -6.23
N ILE A 102 -7.03 11.03 -6.17
CA ILE A 102 -6.22 11.41 -5.01
C ILE A 102 -7.11 11.67 -3.79
N SER A 103 -8.08 12.58 -3.93
CA SER A 103 -8.88 13.03 -2.77
C SER A 103 -9.79 11.93 -2.23
N VAL A 104 -10.42 11.13 -3.10
CA VAL A 104 -11.31 10.05 -2.64
C VAL A 104 -10.50 8.92 -2.02
N LEU A 105 -9.44 8.40 -2.67
CA LEU A 105 -8.66 7.30 -2.10
C LEU A 105 -7.96 7.68 -0.79
N ALA A 106 -7.41 8.90 -0.68
CA ALA A 106 -6.86 9.39 0.59
C ALA A 106 -7.94 9.49 1.68
N GLY A 107 -9.14 9.95 1.33
CA GLY A 107 -10.29 10.01 2.25
C GLY A 107 -10.74 8.63 2.72
N GLU A 108 -10.88 7.68 1.80
CA GLU A 108 -11.25 6.29 2.08
C GLU A 108 -10.22 5.61 2.99
N ALA A 109 -8.93 5.75 2.69
CA ALA A 109 -7.85 5.18 3.51
C ALA A 109 -7.85 5.78 4.92
N SER A 110 -7.96 7.10 5.02
CA SER A 110 -8.00 7.82 6.30
C SER A 110 -9.20 7.38 7.14
N ALA A 111 -10.38 7.28 6.54
CA ALA A 111 -11.60 6.86 7.21
C ALA A 111 -11.51 5.40 7.67
N ALA A 112 -11.15 4.48 6.77
CA ALA A 112 -11.08 3.05 7.07
C ALA A 112 -10.05 2.74 8.17
N PHE A 113 -8.85 3.34 8.09
CA PHE A 113 -7.84 3.19 9.13
C PHE A 113 -8.33 3.79 10.46
N SER A 114 -8.85 5.02 10.44
CA SER A 114 -9.27 5.70 11.68
C SER A 114 -10.40 4.97 12.40
N VAL A 115 -11.36 4.43 11.65
CA VAL A 115 -12.47 3.65 12.21
C VAL A 115 -11.96 2.34 12.79
N ALA A 116 -11.08 1.63 12.09
CA ALA A 116 -10.53 0.36 12.57
C ALA A 116 -9.62 0.53 13.80
N HIS A 117 -8.82 1.60 13.83
CA HIS A 117 -7.91 1.92 14.94
C HIS A 117 -8.64 2.57 16.13
N GLY A 118 -9.73 3.28 15.87
CA GLY A 118 -10.45 4.07 16.88
C GLY A 118 -9.82 5.43 17.21
N GLN A 119 -8.80 5.85 16.46
CA GLN A 119 -8.20 7.19 16.58
C GLN A 119 -7.95 7.84 15.21
N PRO A 120 -7.97 9.19 15.12
CA PRO A 120 -7.77 9.89 13.87
C PRO A 120 -6.41 9.59 13.23
N ALA A 121 -6.46 9.25 11.94
CA ALA A 121 -5.33 9.06 11.06
C ALA A 121 -5.62 9.71 9.71
N ALA A 122 -4.58 10.18 9.03
CA ALA A 122 -4.71 10.80 7.72
C ALA A 122 -3.66 10.22 6.77
N PHE A 123 -4.06 10.03 5.51
CA PHE A 123 -3.18 9.65 4.42
C PHE A 123 -3.10 10.80 3.42
N ASP A 124 -1.92 11.02 2.85
CA ASP A 124 -1.83 11.71 1.56
C ASP A 124 -2.04 10.70 0.42
N ALA A 125 -2.17 11.20 -0.80
CA ALA A 125 -2.11 10.34 -1.98
C ALA A 125 -1.47 11.07 -3.15
N ARG A 126 -0.80 10.30 -4.01
CA ARG A 126 -0.23 10.78 -5.28
C ARG A 126 -0.45 9.76 -6.38
N VAL A 127 -0.66 10.26 -7.59
CA VAL A 127 -0.81 9.44 -8.80
C VAL A 127 0.52 9.32 -9.52
N CYS A 128 0.89 8.11 -9.89
CA CYS A 128 1.96 7.78 -10.81
C CYS A 128 1.35 7.26 -12.12
N VAL A 129 1.64 7.95 -13.22
CA VAL A 129 1.16 7.57 -14.57
C VAL A 129 2.27 6.81 -15.27
N LEU A 130 2.00 5.56 -15.64
CA LEU A 130 2.99 4.63 -16.17
C LEU A 130 2.56 4.17 -17.58
N PRO A 131 3.37 4.37 -18.62
CA PRO A 131 2.93 4.15 -20.01
C PRO A 131 2.95 2.69 -20.46
N ASN A 132 3.53 1.77 -19.70
CA ASN A 132 3.58 0.35 -20.06
C ASN A 132 3.72 -0.55 -18.83
N GLU A 133 3.44 -1.83 -19.02
CA GLU A 133 3.46 -2.87 -17.98
C GLU A 133 4.84 -3.03 -17.35
N LYS A 134 5.92 -2.89 -18.15
CA LYS A 134 7.28 -2.96 -17.63
C LYS A 134 7.50 -1.92 -16.53
N LEU A 135 7.08 -0.68 -16.75
CA LEU A 135 7.23 0.38 -15.75
C LEU A 135 6.33 0.18 -14.52
N VAL A 136 5.19 -0.50 -14.66
CA VAL A 136 4.38 -0.95 -13.53
C VAL A 136 5.14 -1.99 -12.70
N VAL A 137 5.71 -3.00 -13.34
CA VAL A 137 6.53 -4.02 -12.65
C VAL A 137 7.75 -3.36 -11.98
N ASP A 138 8.48 -2.50 -12.70
CA ASP A 138 9.63 -1.78 -12.16
C ASP A 138 9.24 -0.93 -10.95
N TYR A 139 8.07 -0.27 -10.99
CA TYR A 139 7.54 0.51 -9.86
C TYR A 139 7.35 -0.37 -8.62
N PHE A 140 6.65 -1.50 -8.73
CA PHE A 140 6.40 -2.36 -7.58
C PHE A 140 7.68 -3.03 -7.08
N ARG A 141 8.59 -3.44 -7.98
CA ARG A 141 9.94 -3.92 -7.60
C ARG A 141 10.70 -2.84 -6.82
N TRP A 142 10.64 -1.59 -7.27
CA TRP A 142 11.27 -0.48 -6.56
C TRP A 142 10.70 -0.30 -5.14
N ARG A 143 9.37 -0.34 -4.98
CA ARG A 143 8.74 -0.30 -3.64
C ARG A 143 9.14 -1.48 -2.76
N HIS A 144 9.25 -2.67 -3.35
CA HIS A 144 9.63 -3.90 -2.66
C HIS A 144 11.10 -3.92 -2.22
N GLU A 145 12.01 -3.37 -3.02
CA GLU A 145 13.42 -3.16 -2.62
C GLU A 145 13.55 -2.07 -1.55
N ASP A 146 12.72 -1.02 -1.63
CA ASP A 146 12.66 0.04 -0.61
C ASP A 146 12.26 -0.53 0.76
N ALA A 147 11.22 -1.37 0.77
CA ALA A 147 10.77 -2.12 1.95
C ALA A 147 11.90 -2.91 2.60
N HIS A 148 12.66 -3.68 1.81
CA HIS A 148 13.77 -4.47 2.33
C HIS A 148 14.86 -3.61 2.94
N ARG A 149 15.22 -2.51 2.27
CA ARG A 149 16.21 -1.55 2.76
C ARG A 149 15.75 -0.89 4.07
N ASN A 150 14.50 -0.44 4.12
CA ASN A 150 13.92 0.23 5.29
C ASN A 150 13.81 -0.72 6.48
N ALA A 151 13.38 -1.97 6.25
CA ALA A 151 13.30 -3.00 7.26
C ALA A 151 14.67 -3.32 7.88
N LEU A 152 15.69 -3.55 7.06
CA LEU A 152 17.05 -3.81 7.55
C LEU A 152 17.57 -2.64 8.40
N ASN A 153 17.33 -1.41 7.95
CA ASN A 153 17.69 -0.21 8.68
C ASN A 153 16.93 -0.08 10.02
N ALA A 154 15.62 -0.35 10.00
CA ALA A 154 14.76 -0.29 11.18
C ALA A 154 15.16 -1.32 12.23
N HIS A 155 15.45 -2.57 11.84
CA HIS A 155 15.94 -3.59 12.75
C HIS A 155 17.26 -3.19 13.41
N CYS A 156 18.23 -2.67 12.64
CA CYS A 156 19.50 -2.20 13.21
C CYS A 156 19.27 -1.07 14.23
N TYR A 157 18.52 -0.04 13.82
CA TYR A 157 18.25 1.13 14.64
C TYR A 157 17.54 0.74 15.95
N TRP A 158 16.46 -0.03 15.85
CA TRP A 158 15.66 -0.38 17.03
C TRP A 158 16.32 -1.41 17.93
N MET A 159 17.16 -2.30 17.39
CA MET A 159 18.02 -3.16 18.20
C MET A 159 18.93 -2.31 19.11
N LEU A 160 19.61 -1.30 18.55
CA LEU A 160 20.47 -0.40 19.32
C LEU A 160 19.68 0.42 20.34
N ARG A 161 18.52 0.95 19.95
CA ARG A 161 17.64 1.69 20.87
C ARG A 161 17.16 0.82 22.04
N LYS A 162 16.80 -0.44 21.79
CA LYS A 162 16.41 -1.42 22.83
C LYS A 162 17.57 -1.79 23.75
N LYS A 163 18.83 -1.69 23.28
CA LYS A 163 20.04 -1.82 24.10
C LYS A 163 20.38 -0.58 24.94
N GLY A 164 19.63 0.51 24.80
CA GLY A 164 19.82 1.74 25.57
C GLY A 164 20.61 2.83 24.86
N GLU A 165 20.97 2.66 23.58
CA GLU A 165 21.63 3.73 22.82
C GLU A 165 20.72 4.95 22.65
N SER A 166 21.31 6.14 22.71
CA SER A 166 20.59 7.40 22.48
C SER A 166 20.12 7.52 21.02
N VAL A 167 19.16 8.42 20.75
CA VAL A 167 18.64 8.63 19.39
C VAL A 167 19.78 9.04 18.44
N SER A 168 20.68 9.91 18.91
CA SER A 168 21.83 10.38 18.13
C SER A 168 22.79 9.23 17.82
N ARG A 169 23.18 8.45 18.85
CA ARG A 169 24.13 7.35 18.68
C ARG A 169 23.59 6.23 17.81
N ALA A 170 22.34 5.83 18.00
CA ALA A 170 21.72 4.80 17.17
C ALA A 170 21.61 5.25 15.70
N THR A 171 21.29 6.53 15.46
CA THR A 171 21.26 7.11 14.11
C THR A 171 22.65 7.10 13.48
N GLU A 172 23.66 7.59 14.19
CA GLU A 172 25.04 7.66 13.71
C GLU A 172 25.63 6.27 13.44
N ALA A 173 25.39 5.30 14.33
CA ALA A 173 25.89 3.95 14.21
C ALA A 173 25.33 3.20 12.98
N VAL A 174 24.09 3.50 12.57
CA VAL A 174 23.46 2.86 11.41
C VAL A 174 23.69 3.68 10.13
N SER A 175 23.92 4.98 10.26
CA SER A 175 24.19 5.88 9.15
C SER A 175 25.47 5.50 8.43
N GLY A 176 25.43 5.44 7.10
CA GLY A 176 26.59 5.12 6.27
C GLY A 176 26.98 3.63 6.23
N LEU A 177 26.36 2.76 7.03
CA LEU A 177 26.60 1.33 6.94
C LEU A 177 26.11 0.76 5.61
N THR A 178 26.95 -0.06 4.98
CA THR A 178 26.58 -0.88 3.83
C THR A 178 25.57 -1.97 4.22
N ARG A 179 24.91 -2.57 3.23
CA ARG A 179 23.98 -3.69 3.47
C ARG A 179 24.65 -4.84 4.24
N ALA A 180 25.87 -5.23 3.84
CA ALA A 180 26.63 -6.29 4.51
C ALA A 180 26.91 -5.94 5.97
N GLN A 181 27.42 -4.74 6.25
CA GLN A 181 27.68 -4.29 7.62
C GLN A 181 26.42 -4.25 8.50
N LYS A 182 25.25 -3.93 7.94
CA LYS A 182 23.97 -4.01 8.67
C LYS A 182 23.58 -5.45 9.01
N HIS A 183 23.83 -6.40 8.12
CA HIS A 183 23.64 -7.82 8.42
C HIS A 183 24.59 -8.29 9.52
N ASP A 184 25.88 -7.93 9.43
CA ASP A 184 26.89 -8.29 10.43
C ASP A 184 26.51 -7.72 11.80
N LEU A 185 26.11 -6.45 11.86
CA LEU A 185 25.66 -5.78 13.08
C LEU A 185 24.48 -6.53 13.74
N LEU A 186 23.48 -6.95 12.96
CA LEU A 186 22.35 -7.72 13.49
C LEU A 186 22.79 -9.13 13.94
N PHE A 187 23.68 -9.77 13.19
CA PHE A 187 24.16 -11.12 13.48
C PHE A 187 25.00 -11.19 14.76
N GLU A 188 25.88 -10.20 14.99
CA GLU A 188 26.60 -10.00 16.26
C GLU A 188 25.67 -9.89 17.47
N HIS A 189 24.41 -9.54 17.22
CA HIS A 189 23.35 -9.36 18.19
C HIS A 189 22.36 -10.54 18.21
N ASN A 190 22.74 -11.68 17.61
CA ASN A 190 21.93 -12.90 17.48
C ASN A 190 20.60 -12.68 16.73
N ILE A 191 20.56 -11.73 15.80
CA ILE A 191 19.40 -11.49 14.93
C ILE A 191 19.78 -11.87 13.50
N ASN A 192 19.27 -13.00 13.02
CA ASN A 192 19.37 -13.33 11.60
C ASN A 192 18.25 -12.64 10.82
N PHE A 193 18.58 -11.55 10.11
CA PHE A 193 17.60 -10.80 9.31
C PHE A 193 16.86 -11.68 8.28
N ASN A 194 17.50 -12.72 7.75
CA ASN A 194 16.86 -13.58 6.74
C ASN A 194 15.77 -14.48 7.33
N GLU A 195 15.82 -14.78 8.63
CA GLU A 195 14.84 -15.61 9.35
C GLU A 195 13.65 -14.80 9.90
N LEU A 196 13.72 -13.47 9.87
CA LEU A 196 12.60 -12.62 10.25
C LEU A 196 11.40 -12.84 9.32
N PRO A 197 10.15 -12.59 9.78
CA PRO A 197 8.95 -12.75 8.96
C PRO A 197 9.03 -11.99 7.63
N ALA A 198 8.54 -12.59 6.54
CA ALA A 198 8.64 -11.98 5.21
C ALA A 198 7.97 -10.59 5.15
N TRP A 199 6.79 -10.45 5.76
CA TRP A 199 6.07 -9.17 5.77
C TRP A 199 6.83 -8.00 6.39
N GLN A 200 7.72 -8.26 7.37
CA GLN A 200 8.57 -7.21 7.95
C GLN A 200 9.60 -6.73 6.94
N LYS A 201 10.09 -7.63 6.09
CA LYS A 201 11.18 -7.39 5.13
C LYS A 201 10.70 -6.96 3.75
N ARG A 202 9.45 -7.22 3.42
CA ARG A 202 8.93 -7.18 2.04
C ARG A 202 7.55 -6.54 1.94
N GLY A 203 6.94 -6.14 3.06
CA GLY A 203 5.54 -5.74 3.06
C GLY A 203 4.61 -6.90 2.73
N PHE A 204 3.39 -6.57 2.33
CA PHE A 204 2.37 -7.55 1.96
C PHE A 204 1.55 -7.04 0.80
N SER A 205 0.81 -7.95 0.14
CA SER A 205 -0.07 -7.59 -0.96
C SER A 205 -1.50 -8.05 -0.74
N VAL A 206 -2.42 -7.38 -1.42
CA VAL A 206 -3.84 -7.72 -1.44
C VAL A 206 -4.31 -7.74 -2.88
N TYR A 207 -4.91 -8.85 -3.30
CA TYR A 207 -5.38 -9.06 -4.67
C TYR A 207 -6.56 -10.02 -4.71
N PHE A 208 -7.33 -9.96 -5.79
CA PHE A 208 -8.40 -10.93 -6.02
C PHE A 208 -7.84 -12.25 -6.55
N GLN A 209 -8.30 -13.36 -5.98
CA GLN A 209 -7.97 -14.71 -6.40
C GLN A 209 -9.27 -15.48 -6.67
N THR A 210 -9.31 -16.19 -7.79
CA THR A 210 -10.40 -17.12 -8.09
C THR A 210 -10.30 -18.35 -7.21
N THR A 211 -11.37 -18.70 -6.51
CA THR A 211 -11.50 -19.95 -5.78
C THR A 211 -12.76 -20.69 -6.22
N LEU A 212 -12.71 -22.02 -6.22
CA LEU A 212 -13.88 -22.86 -6.44
C LEU A 212 -14.63 -23.01 -5.12
N LYS A 213 -15.90 -22.57 -5.10
CA LYS A 213 -16.80 -22.83 -3.97
C LYS A 213 -17.94 -23.72 -4.43
N GLU A 214 -18.25 -24.73 -3.62
CA GLU A 214 -19.47 -25.49 -3.78
C GLU A 214 -20.67 -24.61 -3.38
N GLY A 215 -21.55 -24.38 -4.35
CA GLY A 215 -22.82 -23.72 -4.17
C GLY A 215 -23.94 -24.76 -4.28
N PHE A 216 -24.85 -24.76 -3.31
CA PHE A 216 -26.07 -25.53 -3.39
C PHE A 216 -27.14 -24.72 -4.13
N ASN A 217 -27.69 -25.26 -5.21
CA ASN A 217 -28.81 -24.65 -5.92
C ASN A 217 -30.14 -25.13 -5.29
N PRO A 218 -30.90 -24.28 -4.58
CA PRO A 218 -32.14 -24.69 -3.93
C PRO A 218 -33.27 -25.04 -4.90
N GLN A 219 -33.17 -24.65 -6.18
CA GLN A 219 -34.19 -24.95 -7.20
C GLN A 219 -33.97 -26.30 -7.88
N THR A 220 -32.72 -26.74 -8.03
CA THR A 220 -32.39 -28.04 -8.65
C THR A 220 -32.00 -29.12 -7.64
N GLY A 221 -31.67 -28.74 -6.40
CA GLY A 221 -31.20 -29.67 -5.37
C GLY A 221 -29.77 -30.16 -5.58
N GLU A 222 -29.04 -29.59 -6.54
CA GLU A 222 -27.69 -30.00 -6.92
C GLU A 222 -26.63 -29.10 -6.31
N THR A 223 -25.50 -29.69 -5.93
CA THR A 223 -24.26 -28.99 -5.62
C THR A 223 -23.48 -28.74 -6.90
N ALA A 224 -23.23 -27.48 -7.22
CA ALA A 224 -22.40 -27.07 -8.35
C ALA A 224 -21.17 -26.31 -7.86
N GLN A 225 -20.03 -26.51 -8.51
CA GLN A 225 -18.86 -25.67 -8.27
C GLN A 225 -19.02 -24.36 -9.02
N ALA A 226 -18.95 -23.24 -8.30
CA ALA A 226 -18.95 -21.92 -8.86
C ALA A 226 -17.63 -21.22 -8.55
N GLU A 227 -17.04 -20.60 -9.57
CA GLU A 227 -15.90 -19.72 -9.39
C GLU A 227 -16.32 -18.45 -8.66
N ARG A 228 -15.58 -18.09 -7.61
CA ARG A 228 -15.74 -16.82 -6.91
C ARG A 228 -14.40 -16.12 -6.77
N GLN A 229 -14.40 -14.83 -7.08
CA GLN A 229 -13.30 -13.94 -6.72
C GLN A 229 -13.36 -13.67 -5.21
N ILE A 230 -12.29 -14.00 -4.51
CA ILE A 230 -12.10 -13.67 -3.10
C ILE A 230 -10.88 -12.76 -2.96
N LEU A 231 -10.95 -11.85 -1.99
CA LEU A 231 -9.82 -10.99 -1.69
C LEU A 231 -8.83 -11.77 -0.83
N HIS A 232 -7.60 -11.92 -1.32
CA HIS A 232 -6.51 -12.60 -0.63
C HIS A 232 -5.51 -11.57 -0.10
N THR A 233 -4.98 -11.80 1.10
CA THR A 233 -3.90 -10.99 1.70
C THR A 233 -2.69 -11.89 1.89
N ASP A 234 -1.61 -11.54 1.19
CA ASP A 234 -0.40 -12.34 1.08
C ASP A 234 0.76 -11.66 1.82
N PHE A 235 1.20 -12.30 2.89
CA PHE A 235 2.31 -11.84 3.74
C PHE A 235 3.65 -12.48 3.38
N GLU A 236 3.69 -13.38 2.39
CA GLU A 236 4.84 -14.20 2.02
C GLU A 236 5.24 -13.94 0.56
N LEU A 237 5.48 -12.66 0.24
CA LEU A 237 5.79 -12.26 -1.13
C LEU A 237 7.13 -12.84 -1.63
N PRO A 238 7.19 -13.25 -2.91
CA PRO A 238 8.42 -13.72 -3.54
C PRO A 238 9.47 -12.60 -3.66
N LEU A 239 10.68 -12.94 -4.09
CA LEU A 239 11.81 -12.00 -4.23
C LEU A 239 12.20 -11.80 -5.69
N GLY A 240 12.88 -10.68 -5.97
CA GLY A 240 13.60 -10.48 -7.23
C GLY A 240 12.69 -10.58 -8.45
N ASP A 241 13.09 -11.41 -9.42
CA ASP A 241 12.36 -11.57 -10.67
C ASP A 241 11.04 -12.34 -10.50
N ASP A 242 10.95 -13.24 -9.51
CA ASP A 242 9.71 -13.95 -9.18
C ASP A 242 8.64 -12.97 -8.68
N TYR A 243 9.03 -11.93 -7.93
CA TYR A 243 8.11 -10.84 -7.58
C TYR A 243 7.70 -10.01 -8.80
N GLY A 244 8.61 -9.82 -9.75
CA GLY A 244 8.28 -9.15 -11.01
C GLY A 244 7.22 -9.93 -11.81
N ALA A 245 7.40 -11.24 -11.94
CA ALA A 245 6.43 -12.14 -12.60
C ALA A 245 5.09 -12.15 -11.86
N PHE A 246 5.12 -12.23 -10.53
CA PHE A 246 3.93 -12.16 -9.68
C PHE A 246 3.13 -10.87 -9.91
N VAL A 247 3.78 -9.71 -9.96
CA VAL A 247 3.08 -8.45 -10.25
C VAL A 247 2.52 -8.45 -11.68
N LEU A 248 3.28 -8.92 -12.66
CA LEU A 248 2.89 -8.95 -14.07
C LEU A 248 1.57 -9.72 -14.29
N GLU A 249 1.40 -10.87 -13.64
CA GLU A 249 0.15 -11.66 -13.67
C GLU A 249 -1.09 -10.88 -13.20
N ARG A 250 -0.89 -9.79 -12.44
CA ARG A 250 -1.95 -9.00 -11.81
C ARG A 250 -2.17 -7.65 -12.48
N ILE A 251 -1.45 -7.33 -13.56
CA ILE A 251 -1.62 -6.07 -14.30
C ILE A 251 -2.91 -6.05 -15.14
N GLY A 252 -3.36 -7.24 -15.58
CA GLY A 252 -4.60 -7.52 -16.33
C GLY A 252 -5.41 -6.35 -16.84
#